data_AF-A0A6J5VR08-F1
#
_entry.id   AF-A0A6J5VR08-F1
#
_cell.length_a   1.000
_cell.length_b   1.000
_cell.length_c   1.000
_cell.angle_alpha   90.00
_cell.angle_beta   90.00
_cell.angle_gamma   90.00
#
_symmetry.space_group_name_H-M   'P 1'
#
loop_
_entity.id
_entity.type
_entity.pdbx_description
1 polymer ?
#
loop_
_entity_poly.entity_id
_entity_poly.type
_entity_poly.pdbx_seq_one_letter_code
_entity_poly.pdbx_strand_id
1 'polypeptide(L)'
;MLLKDLIASCDGKSHPIRCYSAAELIRATNNFDRSCMIDGLCYDIYRGILDDRTVIIKKHYVVDWAIRDIIISMQMSTHKNSLKLLGCCLEFEMPALVFENAGKGGLNFDGSLRVDNELLPWKTRLRIAKQLANALTYLHTAFPRPIVHRSITPYNILLDDDYVPKLFDFSFSITIPPDQLYVQENFSSGTHGYMDPTYQNYYISSEKTDVYSFGVLLLIFLMRRKAVDRNSGHEELNVSDGQIQIEIIADPKILEEVGGDEQAQQQLQDFLALALLCIQEKTEARPDMIDVAKELVRIDNMACFSRTTPTKTERRTLKKHSSTPSTLKLVGNANPNANTTSFCEAVELESFVALSQNLEPSSILFFFFRLLQPGGIVRVQGDEFWHMTKVLRLRTNDRVELFNGKGGLIQGLIQSVDRSGLDFLALEDPKSVLPQSTQWHVFAAFGTLKGGRADWLVEKCTELGASSLTPLLTERSPTVSENRLDRLQRVNMAAAKQCQRLHEMILNPPTNINGLLPLVAESKLALLAVAEGTPLVSALTSSGTESSGLIVVGPEGDFTEKEVNELMQAGAISVGLGPHRLRVETATVALLATLMLWSDSQNTCDT
;
A
#
# COMPACT_ATOMS: atom_id res chain seq x y z
N MET A 1 0.27 14.67 4.46
CA MET A 1 0.11 14.33 3.04
C MET A 1 0.11 12.82 2.84
N LEU A 2 1.21 12.11 3.19
CA LEU A 2 1.32 10.65 3.05
C LEU A 2 0.13 9.85 3.60
N LEU A 3 -0.33 10.12 4.83
CA LEU A 3 -1.47 9.40 5.41
C LEU A 3 -2.78 9.65 4.64
N LYS A 4 -3.02 10.88 4.18
CA LYS A 4 -4.21 11.22 3.38
C LYS A 4 -4.18 10.48 2.04
N ASP A 5 -3.03 10.46 1.36
CA ASP A 5 -2.87 9.79 0.07
C ASP A 5 -2.90 8.26 0.22
N LEU A 6 -2.36 7.72 1.32
CA LEU A 6 -2.42 6.28 1.61
C LEU A 6 -3.85 5.81 1.93
N ILE A 7 -4.65 6.64 2.61
CA ILE A 7 -6.09 6.41 2.78
C ILE A 7 -6.79 6.45 1.41
N ALA A 8 -6.48 7.45 0.56
CA ALA A 8 -7.11 7.59 -0.75
C ALA A 8 -6.74 6.48 -1.75
N SER A 9 -5.53 5.92 -1.66
CA SER A 9 -5.01 4.90 -2.58
C SER A 9 -5.22 3.46 -2.11
N CYS A 10 -5.35 3.21 -0.80
CA CYS A 10 -5.42 1.86 -0.23
C CYS A 10 -6.58 1.65 0.78
N ASP A 11 -7.52 2.58 0.90
CA ASP A 11 -8.58 2.58 1.93
C ASP A 11 -8.04 2.37 3.36
N GLY A 12 -6.80 2.80 3.63
CA GLY A 12 -6.09 2.60 4.90
C GLY A 12 -5.63 1.16 5.19
N LYS A 13 -5.86 0.21 4.28
CA LYS A 13 -5.42 -1.20 4.40
C LYS A 13 -4.07 -1.38 3.73
N SER A 14 -2.99 -1.09 4.45
CA SER A 14 -1.65 -1.40 3.98
C SER A 14 -0.83 -2.18 5.00
N HIS A 15 0.15 -2.93 4.52
CA HIS A 15 1.12 -3.56 5.41
C HIS A 15 1.90 -2.44 6.10
N PRO A 16 2.06 -2.47 7.44
CA PRO A 16 2.79 -1.43 8.15
C PRO A 16 4.21 -1.34 7.59
N ILE A 17 4.52 -0.21 6.96
CA ILE A 17 5.86 0.14 6.50
C ILE A 17 6.67 0.52 7.74
N ARG A 18 7.91 0.02 7.85
CA ARG A 18 8.82 0.45 8.93
C ARG A 18 9.20 1.91 8.73
N CYS A 19 8.95 2.74 9.74
CA CYS A 19 9.51 4.09 9.83
C CYS A 19 10.93 4.00 10.42
N TYR A 20 11.93 4.38 9.65
CA TYR A 20 13.31 4.55 10.12
C TYR A 20 13.51 6.00 10.56
N SER A 21 14.36 6.21 11.57
CA SER A 21 14.79 7.55 11.97
C SER A 21 15.88 8.10 11.05
N ALA A 22 15.98 9.42 10.95
CA ALA A 22 17.05 10.09 10.20
C ALA A 22 18.43 9.67 10.72
N ALA A 23 18.56 9.51 12.04
CA ALA A 23 19.80 9.06 12.68
C ALA A 23 20.19 7.62 12.26
N GLU A 24 19.22 6.72 12.05
CA GLU A 24 19.50 5.38 11.50
C GLU A 24 20.04 5.46 10.07
N LEU A 25 19.40 6.25 9.20
CA LEU A 25 19.82 6.34 7.80
C LEU A 25 21.15 7.10 7.64
N ILE A 26 21.39 8.13 8.44
CA ILE A 26 22.68 8.83 8.53
C ILE A 26 23.78 7.83 8.91
N ARG A 27 23.60 7.02 9.96
CA ARG A 27 24.60 6.01 10.34
C ARG A 27 24.79 4.96 9.25
N ALA A 28 23.70 4.45 8.69
CA ALA A 28 23.73 3.40 7.67
C ALA A 28 24.49 3.79 6.40
N THR A 29 24.55 5.08 6.09
CA THR A 29 25.18 5.66 4.89
C THR A 29 26.47 6.40 5.18
N ASN A 30 27.00 6.28 6.40
CA ASN A 30 28.15 7.06 6.87
C ASN A 30 27.98 8.58 6.62
N ASN A 31 26.84 9.12 7.04
CA ASN A 31 26.41 10.50 6.82
C ASN A 31 26.22 10.85 5.34
N PHE A 32 25.56 9.96 4.58
CA PHE A 32 25.36 10.10 3.14
C PHE A 32 26.67 10.38 2.38
N ASP A 33 27.75 9.70 2.79
CA ASP A 33 29.06 9.89 2.18
C ASP A 33 29.06 9.45 0.72
N ARG A 34 29.84 10.14 -0.13
CA ARG A 34 29.92 9.82 -1.56
C ARG A 34 30.41 8.40 -1.84
N SER A 35 31.18 7.79 -0.95
CA SER A 35 31.59 6.37 -1.08
C SER A 35 30.42 5.39 -1.00
N CYS A 36 29.31 5.80 -0.38
CA CYS A 36 28.08 5.02 -0.31
C CYS A 36 27.13 5.32 -1.46
N MET A 37 27.36 6.37 -2.25
CA MET A 37 26.50 6.75 -3.37
C MET A 37 26.61 5.71 -4.50
N ILE A 38 25.46 5.17 -4.89
CA ILE A 38 25.31 4.30 -6.06
C ILE A 38 25.06 5.17 -7.29
N ASP A 39 24.17 6.16 -7.17
CA ASP A 39 23.77 7.01 -8.31
C ASP A 39 23.11 8.31 -7.83
N GLY A 40 23.00 9.29 -8.74
CA GLY A 40 22.39 10.60 -8.46
C GLY A 40 21.87 11.27 -9.73
N LEU A 41 20.54 11.23 -9.93
CA LEU A 41 19.84 11.93 -11.03
C LEU A 41 18.69 12.78 -10.45
N CYS A 42 17.45 12.29 -10.52
CA CYS A 42 16.26 12.95 -9.97
C CYS A 42 16.09 12.74 -8.45
N TYR A 43 16.94 11.90 -7.88
CA TYR A 43 17.06 11.53 -6.47
C TYR A 43 18.44 10.91 -6.29
N ASP A 44 18.89 10.81 -5.05
CA ASP A 44 20.12 10.11 -4.73
C ASP A 44 19.84 8.67 -4.29
N ILE A 45 20.65 7.75 -4.77
CA ILE A 45 20.64 6.36 -4.33
C ILE A 45 21.93 6.09 -3.56
N TYR A 46 21.80 5.58 -2.34
CA TYR A 46 22.91 5.16 -1.49
C TYR A 46 22.82 3.67 -1.18
N ARG A 47 23.96 3.02 -1.09
CA ARG A 47 24.12 1.74 -0.40
C ARG A 47 24.22 2.02 1.10
N GLY A 48 23.46 1.29 1.91
CA GLY A 48 23.56 1.39 3.36
C GLY A 48 23.60 0.02 4.03
N ILE A 49 23.92 0.01 5.33
CA ILE A 49 23.82 -1.17 6.18
C ILE A 49 22.85 -0.88 7.33
N LEU A 50 21.75 -1.65 7.39
CA LEU A 50 20.74 -1.59 8.44
C LEU A 50 20.52 -3.00 9.00
N ASP A 51 20.56 -3.16 10.32
CA ASP A 51 20.41 -4.45 11.01
C ASP A 51 21.29 -5.57 10.40
N ASP A 52 22.57 -5.25 10.14
CA ASP A 52 23.58 -6.11 9.49
C ASP A 52 23.21 -6.59 8.07
N ARG A 53 22.30 -5.88 7.40
CA ARG A 53 21.88 -6.17 6.02
C ARG A 53 22.17 -4.99 5.12
N THR A 54 22.69 -5.30 3.94
CA THR A 54 22.84 -4.31 2.87
C THR A 54 21.46 -3.90 2.36
N VAL A 55 21.23 -2.59 2.25
CA VAL A 55 20.00 -1.97 1.77
C VAL A 55 20.29 -0.92 0.72
N ILE A 56 19.27 -0.56 -0.06
CA ILE A 56 19.29 0.57 -0.98
C ILE A 56 18.47 1.69 -0.35
N ILE A 57 19.06 2.86 -0.16
CA ILE A 57 18.43 4.04 0.42
C ILE A 57 18.27 5.08 -0.68
N LYS A 58 17.02 5.41 -1.03
CA LYS A 58 16.67 6.41 -2.04
C LYS A 58 16.23 7.69 -1.35
N LYS A 59 16.98 8.79 -1.52
CA LYS A 59 16.67 10.09 -0.95
C LYS A 59 16.12 11.00 -2.03
N HIS A 60 14.87 11.45 -1.87
CA HIS A 60 14.18 12.27 -2.87
C HIS A 60 14.54 13.76 -2.75
N TYR A 61 14.23 14.51 -3.81
CA TYR A 61 14.27 15.96 -3.85
C TYR A 61 12.88 16.62 -3.97
N VAL A 62 11.84 15.83 -4.22
CA VAL A 62 10.45 16.30 -4.33
C VAL A 62 9.54 15.44 -3.45
N VAL A 63 8.73 16.08 -2.59
CA VAL A 63 7.92 15.38 -1.57
C VAL A 63 6.82 14.54 -2.25
N ASP A 64 6.15 15.11 -3.25
CA ASP A 64 5.06 14.43 -3.97
C ASP A 64 5.54 13.17 -4.67
N TRP A 65 6.73 13.22 -5.27
CA TRP A 65 7.39 12.07 -5.88
C TRP A 65 7.71 11.00 -4.84
N ALA A 66 8.22 11.41 -3.68
CA ALA A 66 8.53 10.49 -2.60
C ALA A 66 7.28 9.80 -2.04
N ILE A 67 6.20 10.55 -1.80
CA ILE A 67 4.94 10.01 -1.29
C ILE A 67 4.35 9.02 -2.28
N ARG A 68 4.33 9.38 -3.57
CA ARG A 68 3.83 8.51 -4.62
C ARG A 68 4.63 7.21 -4.72
N ASP A 69 5.96 7.33 -4.69
CA ASP A 69 6.88 6.20 -4.72
C ASP A 69 6.67 5.29 -3.50
N ILE A 70 6.46 5.85 -2.30
CA ILE A 70 6.14 5.08 -1.08
C ILE A 70 4.85 4.27 -1.27
N ILE A 71 3.77 4.92 -1.68
CA ILE A 71 2.44 4.29 -1.77
C ILE A 71 2.45 3.15 -2.79
N ILE A 72 2.98 3.39 -3.97
CA ILE A 72 2.95 2.40 -5.06
C ILE A 72 3.99 1.30 -4.79
N SER A 73 5.18 1.63 -4.30
CA SER A 73 6.15 0.60 -3.88
C SER A 73 5.59 -0.32 -2.79
N MET A 74 4.81 0.22 -1.86
CA MET A 74 4.12 -0.56 -0.84
C MET A 74 3.06 -1.48 -1.44
N GLN A 75 2.23 -0.98 -2.35
CA GLN A 75 1.23 -1.79 -3.08
C GLN A 75 1.89 -2.91 -3.91
N MET A 76 3.07 -2.64 -4.47
CA MET A 76 3.83 -3.57 -5.29
C MET A 76 4.75 -4.50 -4.49
N SER A 77 4.93 -4.27 -3.19
CA SER A 77 5.92 -4.97 -2.35
C SER A 77 5.74 -6.50 -2.25
N THR A 78 4.55 -7.01 -2.55
CA THR A 78 4.25 -8.45 -2.59
C THR A 78 4.51 -9.08 -3.97
N HIS A 79 4.63 -8.26 -5.02
CA HIS A 79 4.89 -8.74 -6.36
C HIS A 79 6.37 -9.14 -6.52
N LYS A 80 6.62 -10.39 -6.92
CA LYS A 80 7.98 -10.96 -7.01
C LYS A 80 8.95 -10.18 -7.91
N ASN A 81 8.43 -9.45 -8.89
CA ASN A 81 9.20 -8.65 -9.85
C ASN A 81 9.19 -7.14 -9.56
N SER A 82 8.84 -6.73 -8.34
CA SER A 82 9.07 -5.37 -7.85
C SER A 82 10.14 -5.38 -6.76
N LEU A 83 10.95 -4.33 -6.68
CA LEU A 83 11.93 -4.19 -5.61
C LEU A 83 11.21 -3.90 -4.28
N LYS A 84 11.40 -4.76 -3.29
CA LYS A 84 10.65 -4.66 -2.04
C LYS A 84 11.01 -3.41 -1.24
N LEU A 85 10.01 -2.58 -0.96
CA LEU A 85 10.09 -1.52 0.03
C LEU A 85 10.16 -2.13 1.44
N LEU A 86 11.22 -1.81 2.18
CA LEU A 86 11.41 -2.24 3.57
C LEU A 86 10.90 -1.19 4.55
N GLY A 87 10.97 0.09 4.18
CA GLY A 87 10.57 1.19 5.03
C GLY A 87 10.75 2.55 4.38
N CYS A 88 10.44 3.60 5.14
CA CYS A 88 10.77 4.99 4.78
C CYS A 88 11.19 5.79 6.02
N CYS A 89 11.79 6.94 5.80
CA CYS A 89 12.13 7.93 6.82
C CYS A 89 11.50 9.25 6.42
N LEU A 90 10.64 9.78 7.29
CA LEU A 90 9.89 11.02 7.09
C LEU A 90 10.43 12.17 7.95
N GLU A 91 11.48 11.93 8.74
CA GLU A 91 12.12 12.95 9.58
C GLU A 91 13.00 13.93 8.78
N PHE A 92 13.39 13.56 7.56
CA PHE A 92 14.05 14.48 6.64
C PHE A 92 13.01 15.40 5.98
N GLU A 93 13.41 16.65 5.69
CA GLU A 93 12.61 17.58 4.89
C GLU A 93 12.13 16.93 3.58
N MET A 94 13.03 16.18 2.93
CA MET A 94 12.70 15.34 1.79
C MET A 94 12.73 13.86 2.19
N PRO A 95 11.62 13.11 2.06
CA PRO A 95 11.56 11.73 2.52
C PRO A 95 12.60 10.82 1.85
N ALA A 96 13.07 9.83 2.62
CA ALA A 96 13.95 8.78 2.13
C ALA A 96 13.25 7.43 2.20
N LEU A 97 13.44 6.59 1.19
CA LEU A 97 12.89 5.24 1.12
C LEU A 97 14.01 4.22 1.31
N VAL A 98 13.70 3.09 1.93
CA VAL A 98 14.63 2.00 2.18
C VAL A 98 14.11 0.75 1.51
N PHE A 99 14.90 0.21 0.58
CA PHE A 99 14.58 -0.97 -0.21
C PHE A 99 15.54 -2.12 0.10
N GLU A 100 15.11 -3.33 -0.24
CA GLU A 100 16.01 -4.48 -0.28
C GLU A 100 17.17 -4.26 -1.27
N ASN A 101 18.30 -4.93 -1.03
CA ASN A 101 19.40 -4.92 -1.98
C ASN A 101 19.13 -5.91 -3.13
N ALA A 102 19.28 -5.45 -4.37
CA ALA A 102 19.28 -6.32 -5.55
C ALA A 102 20.72 -6.77 -5.83
N GLY A 103 21.02 -8.04 -5.57
CA GLY A 103 22.38 -8.60 -5.54
C GLY A 103 23.28 -8.21 -6.72
N LYS A 104 22.78 -8.34 -7.97
CA LYS A 104 23.52 -8.01 -9.20
C LYS A 104 23.51 -6.52 -9.57
N GLY A 105 22.65 -5.72 -8.94
CA GLY A 105 22.52 -4.29 -9.19
C GLY A 105 21.65 -3.93 -10.40
N GLY A 106 21.76 -2.68 -10.85
CA GLY A 106 20.93 -2.12 -11.94
C GLY A 106 21.46 -2.39 -13.35
N LEU A 107 20.63 -2.14 -14.35
CA LEU A 107 21.05 -2.13 -15.76
C LEU A 107 21.53 -0.74 -16.21
N ASN A 108 22.44 -0.73 -17.17
CA ASN A 108 22.83 0.42 -17.98
C ASN A 108 21.78 0.69 -19.06
N PHE A 109 21.81 1.90 -19.64
CA PHE A 109 20.90 2.28 -20.74
C PHE A 109 21.04 1.44 -22.02
N ASP A 110 22.11 0.65 -22.18
CA ASP A 110 22.29 -0.29 -23.29
C ASP A 110 21.79 -1.72 -22.93
N GLY A 111 21.22 -1.91 -21.74
CA GLY A 111 20.74 -3.20 -21.25
C GLY A 111 21.80 -4.11 -20.61
N SER A 112 23.07 -3.70 -20.56
CA SER A 112 24.12 -4.41 -19.82
C SER A 112 23.98 -4.22 -18.29
N LEU A 113 24.58 -5.11 -17.50
CA LEU A 113 24.66 -4.91 -16.05
C LEU A 113 25.62 -3.75 -15.73
N ARG A 114 25.24 -2.87 -14.78
CA ARG A 114 26.14 -1.77 -14.33
C ARG A 114 27.44 -2.29 -13.72
N VAL A 115 27.34 -3.41 -13.02
CA VAL A 115 28.51 -4.08 -12.46
C VAL A 115 29.24 -4.80 -13.59
N ASP A 116 30.52 -4.48 -13.76
CA ASP A 116 31.45 -5.07 -14.74
C ASP A 116 31.05 -4.94 -16.23
N ASN A 117 29.99 -4.17 -16.54
CA ASN A 117 29.40 -4.08 -17.89
C ASN A 117 29.09 -5.47 -18.48
N GLU A 118 28.70 -6.42 -17.61
CA GLU A 118 28.41 -7.80 -18.00
C GLU A 118 27.25 -7.84 -19.00
N LEU A 119 27.42 -8.66 -20.03
CA LEU A 119 26.41 -8.84 -21.07
C LEU A 119 25.48 -9.98 -20.71
N LEU A 120 24.19 -9.67 -20.75
CA LEU A 120 23.16 -10.65 -20.48
C LEU A 120 22.95 -11.54 -21.71
N PRO A 121 23.01 -12.88 -21.56
CA PRO A 121 22.66 -13.81 -22.63
C PRO A 121 21.23 -13.58 -23.12
N TRP A 122 20.95 -13.92 -24.38
CA TRP A 122 19.63 -13.72 -25.00
C TRP A 122 18.48 -14.29 -24.16
N LYS A 123 18.63 -15.55 -23.72
CA LYS A 123 17.64 -16.23 -22.87
C LYS A 123 17.35 -15.46 -21.57
N THR A 124 18.36 -14.82 -21.00
CA THR A 124 18.20 -14.00 -19.78
C THR A 124 17.44 -12.72 -20.09
N ARG A 125 17.74 -12.04 -21.20
CA ARG A 125 17.01 -10.84 -21.65
C ARG A 125 15.53 -11.13 -21.90
N LEU A 126 15.22 -12.20 -22.62
CA LEU A 126 13.84 -12.64 -22.87
C LEU A 126 13.09 -12.96 -21.57
N ARG A 127 13.76 -13.66 -20.64
CA ARG A 127 13.19 -13.95 -19.31
C ARG A 127 12.91 -12.68 -18.52
N ILE A 128 13.81 -11.69 -18.57
CA ILE A 128 13.63 -10.39 -17.92
C ILE A 128 12.42 -9.66 -18.52
N ALA A 129 12.35 -9.55 -19.85
CA ALA A 129 11.22 -8.93 -20.55
C ALA A 129 9.88 -9.56 -20.14
N LYS A 130 9.79 -10.89 -20.17
CA LYS A 130 8.58 -11.63 -19.78
C LYS A 130 8.15 -11.35 -18.33
N GLN A 131 9.10 -11.29 -17.40
CA GLN A 131 8.81 -11.06 -15.99
C GLN A 131 8.43 -9.60 -15.70
N LEU A 132 9.04 -8.64 -16.40
CA LEU A 132 8.64 -7.24 -16.33
C LEU A 132 7.26 -6.99 -16.95
N ALA A 133 6.93 -7.67 -18.06
CA ALA A 133 5.60 -7.61 -18.66
C ALA A 133 4.50 -8.08 -17.70
N ASN A 134 4.79 -9.10 -16.90
CA ASN A 134 3.90 -9.54 -15.83
C ASN A 134 3.73 -8.46 -14.73
N ALA A 135 4.83 -7.83 -14.30
CA ALA A 135 4.77 -6.74 -13.32
C ALA A 135 3.94 -5.56 -13.81
N LEU A 136 4.08 -5.18 -15.09
CA LEU A 136 3.29 -4.10 -15.70
C LEU A 136 1.82 -4.49 -15.87
N THR A 137 1.54 -5.73 -16.28
CA THR A 137 0.17 -6.26 -16.32
C THR A 137 -0.49 -6.17 -14.94
N TYR A 138 0.24 -6.50 -13.88
CA TYR A 138 -0.25 -6.40 -12.51
C TYR A 138 -0.59 -4.95 -12.12
N LEU A 139 0.27 -3.98 -12.45
CA LEU A 139 -0.01 -2.55 -12.24
C LEU A 139 -1.28 -2.07 -12.96
N HIS A 140 -1.49 -2.53 -14.19
CA HIS A 140 -2.62 -2.11 -15.01
C HIS A 140 -3.94 -2.79 -14.60
N THR A 141 -3.89 -4.03 -14.10
CA THR A 141 -5.11 -4.87 -13.98
C THR A 141 -5.46 -5.36 -12.58
N ALA A 142 -4.50 -5.41 -11.64
CA ALA A 142 -4.73 -6.05 -10.34
C ALA A 142 -5.30 -5.10 -9.27
N PHE A 143 -5.27 -3.79 -9.52
CA PHE A 143 -5.79 -2.77 -8.63
C PHE A 143 -7.17 -2.28 -9.12
N PRO A 144 -8.04 -1.75 -8.24
CA PRO A 144 -9.32 -1.18 -8.64
C PRO A 144 -9.21 -0.02 -9.65
N ARG A 145 -8.02 0.59 -9.70
CA ARG A 145 -7.66 1.68 -10.59
C ARG A 145 -6.32 1.36 -11.23
N PRO A 146 -6.18 1.36 -12.56
CA PRO A 146 -4.90 1.10 -13.23
C PRO A 146 -3.82 2.08 -12.77
N ILE A 147 -2.60 1.58 -12.55
CA ILE A 147 -1.43 2.38 -12.22
C ILE A 147 -0.50 2.41 -13.43
N VAL A 148 -0.28 3.58 -14.02
CA VAL A 148 0.67 3.78 -15.12
C VAL A 148 2.02 4.19 -14.54
N HIS A 149 3.11 3.49 -14.86
CA HIS A 149 4.43 3.72 -14.29
C HIS A 149 5.14 4.95 -14.86
N ARG A 150 5.07 5.16 -16.18
CA ARG A 150 5.61 6.29 -16.97
C ARG A 150 7.12 6.47 -16.99
N SER A 151 7.88 5.52 -16.45
CA SER A 151 9.35 5.58 -16.43
C SER A 151 9.96 4.18 -16.56
N ILE A 152 9.44 3.41 -17.51
CA ILE A 152 9.98 2.10 -17.85
C ILE A 152 11.27 2.30 -18.65
N THR A 153 12.40 2.10 -17.97
CA THR A 153 13.73 2.23 -18.54
C THR A 153 14.65 1.14 -17.98
N PRO A 154 15.74 0.77 -18.69
CA PRO A 154 16.77 -0.11 -18.13
C PRO A 154 17.28 0.37 -16.76
N TYR A 155 17.35 1.69 -16.58
CA TYR A 155 17.88 2.29 -15.37
C TYR A 155 17.04 1.96 -14.11
N ASN A 156 15.74 1.75 -14.28
CA ASN A 156 14.80 1.43 -13.22
C ASN A 156 14.60 -0.09 -13.01
N ILE A 157 15.46 -0.90 -13.62
CA ILE A 157 15.44 -2.36 -13.51
C ILE A 157 16.70 -2.84 -12.79
N LEU A 158 16.50 -3.49 -11.66
CA LEU A 158 17.55 -4.15 -10.89
C LEU A 158 17.42 -5.66 -11.01
N LEU A 159 18.53 -6.38 -10.89
CA LEU A 159 18.57 -7.83 -10.91
C LEU A 159 19.03 -8.37 -9.54
N ASP A 160 18.35 -9.38 -9.05
CA ASP A 160 18.86 -10.17 -7.91
C ASP A 160 19.91 -11.20 -8.34
N ASP A 161 20.39 -12.00 -7.40
CA ASP A 161 21.46 -12.99 -7.64
C ASP A 161 21.08 -14.05 -8.68
N ASP A 162 19.78 -14.31 -8.88
CA ASP A 162 19.24 -15.28 -9.84
C ASP A 162 18.87 -14.64 -11.20
N TYR A 163 19.24 -13.38 -11.41
CA TYR A 163 18.85 -12.54 -12.55
C TYR A 163 17.32 -12.45 -12.71
N VAL A 164 16.58 -12.41 -11.58
CA VAL A 164 15.16 -12.07 -11.54
C VAL A 164 15.06 -10.54 -11.55
N PRO A 165 14.30 -9.93 -12.48
CA PRO A 165 14.16 -8.49 -12.52
C PRO A 165 13.26 -7.97 -11.39
N LYS A 166 13.67 -6.85 -10.84
CA LYS A 166 13.01 -6.05 -9.81
C LYS A 166 12.77 -4.66 -10.39
N LEU A 167 11.52 -4.37 -10.74
CA LEU A 167 11.09 -3.04 -11.14
C LEU A 167 11.10 -2.12 -9.93
N PHE A 168 11.69 -0.94 -10.10
CA PHE A 168 11.90 0.07 -9.08
C PHE A 168 11.50 1.45 -9.61
N ASP A 169 11.38 2.42 -8.71
CA ASP A 169 11.12 3.85 -8.99
C ASP A 169 9.72 4.16 -9.53
N PHE A 170 8.75 4.28 -8.61
CA PHE A 170 7.38 4.65 -8.91
C PHE A 170 7.11 6.16 -8.74
N SER A 171 8.16 6.98 -8.70
CA SER A 171 8.08 8.43 -8.45
C SER A 171 7.19 9.16 -9.46
N PHE A 172 7.26 8.73 -10.72
CA PHE A 172 6.47 9.30 -11.81
C PHE A 172 5.17 8.56 -12.07
N SER A 173 4.85 7.47 -11.34
CA SER A 173 3.66 6.70 -11.63
C SER A 173 2.39 7.52 -11.46
N ILE A 174 1.24 7.07 -11.95
CA ILE A 174 -0.04 7.78 -11.75
C ILE A 174 -1.18 6.78 -11.79
N THR A 175 -2.17 6.99 -10.94
CA THR A 175 -3.37 6.14 -10.88
C THR A 175 -4.46 6.76 -11.75
N ILE A 176 -5.01 5.99 -12.68
CA ILE A 176 -6.15 6.42 -13.50
C ILE A 176 -7.40 6.48 -12.61
N PRO A 177 -8.13 7.60 -12.55
CA PRO A 177 -9.36 7.69 -11.75
C PRO A 177 -10.43 6.68 -12.19
N PRO A 178 -11.39 6.35 -11.30
CA PRO A 178 -12.55 5.57 -11.69
C PRO A 178 -13.28 6.22 -12.88
N ASP A 179 -13.82 5.39 -13.77
CA ASP A 179 -14.60 5.80 -14.95
C ASP A 179 -13.82 6.61 -16.01
N GLN A 180 -12.49 6.68 -15.91
CA GLN A 180 -11.61 7.29 -16.91
C GLN A 180 -10.73 6.23 -17.59
N LEU A 181 -10.38 6.49 -18.85
CA LEU A 181 -9.45 5.64 -19.63
C LEU A 181 -8.02 6.19 -19.64
N TYR A 182 -7.83 7.45 -19.24
CA TYR A 182 -6.56 8.16 -19.25
C TYR A 182 -6.58 9.29 -18.22
N VAL A 183 -5.40 9.82 -17.92
CA VAL A 183 -5.22 11.05 -17.14
C VAL A 183 -4.63 12.13 -18.03
N GLN A 184 -5.27 13.30 -18.08
CA GLN A 184 -4.72 14.48 -18.75
C GLN A 184 -3.97 15.34 -17.74
N GLU A 185 -2.73 15.70 -18.06
CA GLU A 185 -1.83 16.41 -17.17
C GLU A 185 -1.43 17.78 -17.72
N ASN A 186 -0.86 18.62 -16.86
CA ASN A 186 -0.43 19.97 -17.22
C ASN A 186 0.99 20.02 -17.82
N PHE A 187 1.78 18.97 -17.62
CA PHE A 187 3.16 18.85 -18.11
C PHE A 187 3.54 17.37 -18.23
N SER A 188 4.51 17.07 -19.10
CA SER A 188 5.04 15.72 -19.25
C SER A 188 6.13 15.44 -18.20
N SER A 189 6.10 14.23 -17.64
CA SER A 189 7.08 13.69 -16.70
C SER A 189 7.53 12.30 -17.15
N GLY A 190 8.82 12.01 -17.10
CA GLY A 190 9.36 10.72 -17.52
C GLY A 190 10.79 10.84 -18.03
N THR A 191 11.26 9.81 -18.73
CA THR A 191 12.64 9.76 -19.23
C THR A 191 12.69 9.97 -20.74
N HIS A 192 13.40 11.01 -21.17
CA HIS A 192 13.54 11.34 -22.59
C HIS A 192 14.12 10.18 -23.40
N GLY A 193 13.59 9.96 -24.61
CA GLY A 193 13.90 8.79 -25.45
C GLY A 193 13.07 7.54 -25.18
N TYR A 194 12.33 7.50 -24.06
CA TYR A 194 11.41 6.41 -23.72
C TYR A 194 9.96 6.89 -23.65
N MET A 195 9.75 8.20 -23.69
CA MET A 195 8.41 8.80 -23.59
C MET A 195 7.57 8.45 -24.82
N ASP A 196 6.35 8.01 -24.56
CA ASP A 196 5.30 7.91 -25.57
C ASP A 196 5.09 9.27 -26.27
N PRO A 197 5.18 9.35 -27.60
CA PRO A 197 4.95 10.58 -28.36
C PRO A 197 3.56 11.19 -28.10
N THR A 198 2.53 10.35 -27.93
CA THR A 198 1.17 10.82 -27.62
C THR A 198 1.15 11.51 -26.25
N TYR A 199 1.78 10.90 -25.25
CA TYR A 199 1.92 11.50 -23.93
C TYR A 199 2.76 12.78 -23.97
N GLN A 200 3.87 12.79 -24.70
CA GLN A 200 4.75 13.94 -24.79
C GLN A 200 4.07 15.16 -25.45
N ASN A 201 3.24 14.92 -26.47
CA ASN A 201 2.61 15.99 -27.24
C ASN A 201 1.28 16.48 -26.63
N TYR A 202 0.52 15.58 -26.01
CA TYR A 202 -0.85 15.88 -25.54
C TYR A 202 -1.00 15.81 -24.02
N TYR A 203 0.02 15.39 -23.28
CA TYR A 203 0.00 15.19 -21.83
C TYR A 203 -1.06 14.18 -21.38
N ILE A 204 -1.38 13.20 -22.22
CA ILE A 204 -2.36 12.15 -21.96
C ILE A 204 -1.62 10.87 -21.55
N SER A 205 -1.75 10.49 -20.28
CA SER A 205 -1.21 9.26 -19.72
C SER A 205 -2.28 8.16 -19.71
N SER A 206 -2.00 7.02 -20.32
CA SER A 206 -2.84 5.81 -20.24
C SER A 206 -1.97 4.58 -20.03
N GLU A 207 -2.57 3.40 -19.86
CA GLU A 207 -1.82 2.13 -19.81
C GLU A 207 -0.94 1.94 -21.05
N LYS A 208 -1.35 2.49 -22.21
CA LYS A 208 -0.59 2.45 -23.46
C LYS A 208 0.67 3.31 -23.47
N THR A 209 0.80 4.24 -22.54
CA THR A 209 2.03 4.99 -22.30
C THR A 209 3.15 4.06 -21.82
N ASP A 210 2.84 3.15 -20.88
CA ASP A 210 3.81 2.14 -20.43
C ASP A 210 4.11 1.10 -21.52
N VAL A 211 3.12 0.71 -22.33
CA VAL A 211 3.32 -0.23 -23.44
C VAL A 211 4.35 0.32 -24.44
N TYR A 212 4.27 1.61 -24.78
CA TYR A 212 5.26 2.25 -25.65
C TYR A 212 6.66 2.20 -25.03
N SER A 213 6.84 2.68 -23.80
CA SER A 213 8.14 2.68 -23.12
C SER A 213 8.70 1.26 -22.96
N PHE A 214 7.84 0.27 -22.73
CA PHE A 214 8.22 -1.13 -22.69
C PHE A 214 8.67 -1.65 -24.06
N GLY A 215 8.01 -1.26 -25.16
CA GLY A 215 8.46 -1.56 -26.52
C GLY A 215 9.87 -1.02 -26.81
N VAL A 216 10.17 0.21 -26.38
CA VAL A 216 11.53 0.77 -26.46
C VAL A 216 12.53 -0.06 -25.65
N LEU A 217 12.16 -0.51 -24.45
CA LEU A 217 12.99 -1.41 -23.63
C LEU A 217 13.27 -2.76 -24.35
N LEU A 218 12.27 -3.34 -25.02
CA LEU A 218 12.46 -4.56 -25.81
C LEU A 218 13.49 -4.32 -26.94
N LEU A 219 13.39 -3.20 -27.65
CA LEU A 219 14.38 -2.85 -28.68
C LEU A 219 15.79 -2.70 -28.09
N ILE A 220 15.95 -2.11 -26.91
CA ILE A 220 17.26 -2.02 -26.25
C ILE A 220 17.81 -3.41 -25.92
N PHE A 221 16.98 -4.31 -25.41
CA PHE A 221 17.41 -5.69 -25.14
C PHE A 221 17.80 -6.44 -26.42
N LEU A 222 17.21 -6.10 -27.56
CA LEU A 222 17.60 -6.67 -28.84
C LEU A 222 18.87 -6.03 -29.42
N MET A 223 18.98 -4.70 -29.41
CA MET A 223 20.01 -3.94 -30.15
C MET A 223 21.27 -3.62 -29.36
N ARG A 224 21.18 -3.58 -28.03
CA ARG A 224 22.23 -3.09 -27.12
C ARG A 224 22.72 -1.67 -27.46
N ARG A 225 21.80 -0.77 -27.79
CA ARG A 225 22.05 0.66 -28.00
C ARG A 225 21.18 1.47 -27.04
N LYS A 226 21.67 2.65 -26.63
CA LYS A 226 20.88 3.57 -25.81
C LYS A 226 19.78 4.21 -26.67
N ALA A 227 18.62 4.49 -26.07
CA ALA A 227 17.50 5.14 -26.77
C ALA A 227 17.82 6.55 -27.30
N VAL A 228 18.75 7.26 -26.66
CA VAL A 228 19.23 8.58 -27.11
C VAL A 228 20.75 8.57 -27.10
N ASP A 229 21.36 8.73 -28.26
CA ASP A 229 22.81 8.92 -28.38
C ASP A 229 23.10 10.31 -28.96
N ARG A 230 23.25 11.31 -28.07
CA ARG A 230 23.56 12.70 -28.46
C ARG A 230 24.95 12.86 -29.09
N ASN A 231 25.83 11.85 -28.99
CA ASN A 231 27.20 11.90 -29.51
C ASN A 231 27.42 11.04 -30.75
N SER A 232 26.43 10.26 -31.16
CA SER A 232 26.45 9.59 -32.46
C SER A 232 25.56 10.40 -33.39
N GLY A 233 26.11 10.92 -34.49
CA GLY A 233 25.34 11.59 -35.55
C GLY A 233 24.41 10.65 -36.31
N HIS A 234 23.81 9.67 -35.63
CA HIS A 234 22.89 8.70 -36.16
C HIS A 234 21.48 9.09 -35.75
N GLU A 235 20.74 9.47 -36.80
CA GLU A 235 19.30 9.48 -36.99
C GLU A 235 18.50 8.88 -35.84
N GLU A 236 17.48 9.64 -35.40
CA GLU A 236 16.27 9.09 -34.79
C GLU A 236 15.96 7.75 -35.46
N LEU A 237 15.67 6.70 -34.68
CA LEU A 237 15.09 5.48 -35.23
C LEU A 237 13.77 5.88 -35.90
N ASN A 238 13.84 6.27 -37.18
CA ASN A 238 12.71 6.52 -38.04
C ASN A 238 12.10 5.14 -38.28
N VAL A 239 11.26 4.68 -37.36
CA VAL A 239 10.46 3.46 -37.46
C VAL A 239 9.29 3.69 -38.41
N SER A 240 9.62 4.23 -39.57
CA SER A 240 8.70 4.54 -40.66
C SER A 240 9.04 3.61 -41.80
N ASP A 241 8.29 2.51 -41.84
CA ASP A 241 8.02 1.66 -43.00
C ASP A 241 8.97 0.45 -43.27
N GLY A 242 8.35 -0.74 -43.24
CA GLY A 242 8.68 -1.94 -44.02
C GLY A 242 10.09 -2.54 -43.97
N GLN A 243 10.23 -3.64 -43.22
CA GLN A 243 11.35 -4.61 -43.25
C GLN A 243 12.68 -4.16 -42.61
N ILE A 244 12.65 -3.94 -41.28
CA ILE A 244 13.87 -3.94 -40.48
C ILE A 244 14.41 -5.38 -40.43
N GLN A 245 15.58 -5.63 -41.02
CA GLN A 245 16.27 -6.92 -40.93
C GLN A 245 16.92 -7.07 -39.56
N ILE A 246 16.65 -8.18 -38.87
CA ILE A 246 17.13 -8.40 -37.50
C ILE A 246 18.65 -8.51 -37.44
N GLU A 247 19.27 -8.97 -38.51
CA GLU A 247 20.72 -9.12 -38.67
C GLU A 247 21.44 -7.76 -38.67
N ILE A 248 20.73 -6.68 -39.00
CA ILE A 248 21.26 -5.31 -39.01
C ILE A 248 21.15 -4.65 -37.63
N ILE A 249 20.10 -4.99 -36.88
CA ILE A 249 19.77 -4.27 -35.64
C ILE A 249 20.12 -5.03 -34.36
N ALA A 250 20.12 -6.36 -34.38
CA ALA A 250 20.38 -7.15 -33.19
C ALA A 250 21.84 -7.02 -32.74
N ASP A 251 22.05 -7.08 -31.42
CA ASP A 251 23.38 -7.17 -30.81
C ASP A 251 24.15 -8.32 -31.50
N PRO A 252 25.33 -8.05 -32.09
CA PRO A 252 26.11 -9.08 -32.76
C PRO A 252 26.36 -10.32 -31.89
N LYS A 253 26.46 -10.13 -30.57
CA LYS A 253 26.62 -11.24 -29.63
C LYS A 253 25.37 -12.10 -29.48
N ILE A 254 24.17 -11.52 -29.58
CA ILE A 254 22.93 -12.30 -29.65
C ILE A 254 22.93 -13.15 -30.92
N LEU A 255 23.34 -12.58 -32.06
CA LEU A 255 23.41 -13.31 -33.32
C LEU A 255 24.47 -14.42 -33.28
N GLU A 256 25.61 -14.20 -32.61
CA GLU A 256 26.61 -15.24 -32.34
C GLU A 256 26.08 -16.34 -31.41
N GLU A 257 25.37 -15.98 -30.34
CA GLU A 257 24.75 -16.92 -29.39
C GLU A 257 23.68 -17.80 -30.05
N VAL A 258 22.85 -17.20 -30.90
CA VAL A 258 21.76 -17.85 -31.64
C VAL A 258 22.30 -18.67 -32.81
N GLY A 259 23.30 -18.15 -33.52
CA GLY A 259 23.91 -18.79 -34.68
C GLY A 259 22.88 -19.10 -35.77
N GLY A 260 22.97 -20.31 -36.33
CA GLY A 260 22.07 -20.82 -37.38
C GLY A 260 20.84 -21.56 -36.87
N ASP A 261 20.46 -21.42 -35.59
CA ASP A 261 19.24 -22.03 -35.06
C ASP A 261 18.00 -21.29 -35.57
N GLU A 262 17.31 -21.87 -36.55
CA GLU A 262 16.09 -21.32 -37.16
C GLU A 262 15.00 -20.97 -36.13
N GLN A 263 14.86 -21.75 -35.05
CA GLN A 263 13.86 -21.49 -34.02
C GLN A 263 14.23 -20.27 -33.20
N ALA A 264 15.50 -20.15 -32.83
CA ALA A 264 15.99 -19.00 -32.07
C ALA A 264 16.03 -17.73 -32.95
N GLN A 265 16.29 -17.85 -34.26
CA GLN A 265 16.14 -16.74 -35.20
C GLN A 265 14.68 -16.30 -35.33
N GLN A 266 13.74 -17.24 -35.45
CA GLN A 266 12.31 -16.91 -35.45
C GLN A 266 11.88 -16.26 -34.12
N GLN A 267 12.43 -16.71 -33.00
CA GLN A 267 12.17 -16.11 -31.69
C GLN A 267 12.60 -14.64 -31.63
N LEU A 268 13.77 -14.31 -32.20
CA LEU A 268 14.24 -12.94 -32.31
C LEU A 268 13.30 -12.10 -33.21
N GLN A 269 12.87 -12.65 -34.35
CA GLN A 269 11.97 -11.97 -35.29
C GLN A 269 10.61 -11.66 -34.66
N ASP A 270 10.02 -12.62 -33.95
CA ASP A 270 8.75 -12.43 -33.25
C ASP A 270 8.89 -11.41 -32.11
N PHE A 271 10.02 -11.42 -31.41
CA PHE A 271 10.32 -10.44 -30.37
C PHE A 271 10.47 -9.02 -30.92
N LEU A 272 11.14 -8.86 -32.07
CA LEU A 272 11.23 -7.59 -32.79
C LEU A 272 9.84 -7.12 -33.24
N ALA A 273 9.05 -8.00 -33.87
CA ALA A 273 7.71 -7.67 -34.34
C ALA A 273 6.82 -7.18 -33.19
N LEU A 274 6.89 -7.84 -32.02
CA LEU A 274 6.18 -7.41 -30.82
C LEU A 274 6.67 -6.05 -30.32
N ALA A 275 7.98 -5.80 -30.30
CA ALA A 275 8.53 -4.51 -29.89
C ALA A 275 8.05 -3.36 -30.81
N LEU A 276 8.07 -3.59 -32.14
CA LEU A 276 7.58 -2.62 -33.13
C LEU A 276 6.07 -2.38 -33.04
N LEU A 277 5.30 -3.39 -32.65
CA LEU A 277 3.87 -3.25 -32.39
C LEU A 277 3.59 -2.41 -31.13
N CYS A 278 4.42 -2.54 -30.09
CA CYS A 278 4.29 -1.76 -28.86
C CYS A 278 4.59 -0.27 -29.05
N ILE A 279 5.48 0.09 -29.99
CA ILE A 279 5.89 1.48 -30.24
C ILE A 279 5.12 2.19 -31.37
N GLN A 280 3.99 1.64 -31.80
CA GLN A 280 3.16 2.28 -32.83
C GLN A 280 2.74 3.70 -32.41
N GLU A 281 2.74 4.64 -33.36
CA GLU A 281 2.35 6.02 -33.09
C GLU A 281 0.88 6.10 -32.64
N LYS A 282 -0.01 5.36 -33.32
CA LYS A 282 -1.42 5.24 -32.96
C LYS A 282 -1.58 4.40 -31.70
N THR A 283 -2.18 5.00 -30.67
CA THR A 283 -2.37 4.37 -29.36
C THR A 283 -3.25 3.11 -29.43
N GLU A 284 -4.25 3.11 -30.33
CA GLU A 284 -5.20 2.01 -30.52
C GLU A 284 -4.58 0.81 -31.23
N ALA A 285 -3.48 1.01 -31.97
CA ALA A 285 -2.74 -0.06 -32.62
C ALA A 285 -1.83 -0.82 -31.65
N ARG A 286 -1.52 -0.22 -30.49
CA ARG A 286 -0.70 -0.86 -29.46
C ARG A 286 -1.53 -1.91 -28.69
N PRO A 287 -0.96 -3.11 -28.45
CA PRO A 287 -1.62 -4.15 -27.66
C PRO A 287 -1.79 -3.70 -26.21
N ASP A 288 -2.66 -4.39 -25.47
CA ASP A 288 -2.70 -4.26 -24.01
C ASP A 288 -1.52 -5.02 -23.39
N MET A 289 -1.04 -4.58 -22.23
CA MET A 289 0.16 -5.15 -21.62
C MET A 289 0.01 -6.64 -21.29
N ILE A 290 -1.22 -7.09 -21.01
CA ILE A 290 -1.55 -8.51 -20.82
C ILE A 290 -1.31 -9.34 -22.07
N ASP A 291 -1.56 -8.79 -23.26
CA ASP A 291 -1.35 -9.49 -24.53
C ASP A 291 0.13 -9.49 -24.91
N VAL A 292 0.87 -8.41 -24.61
CA VAL A 292 2.33 -8.40 -24.70
C VAL A 292 2.95 -9.49 -23.80
N ALA A 293 2.45 -9.64 -22.57
CA ALA A 293 2.92 -10.67 -21.65
C ALA A 293 2.63 -12.10 -22.16
N LYS A 294 1.44 -12.35 -22.71
CA LYS A 294 1.09 -13.65 -23.33
C LYS A 294 1.99 -13.95 -24.53
N GLU A 295 2.26 -12.94 -25.35
CA GLU A 295 3.06 -13.10 -26.55
C GLU A 295 4.53 -13.39 -26.21
N LEU A 296 5.09 -12.74 -25.19
CA LEU A 296 6.42 -13.07 -24.67
C LEU A 296 6.51 -14.50 -24.11
N VAL A 297 5.43 -15.02 -23.50
CA VAL A 297 5.35 -16.43 -23.08
C VAL A 297 5.35 -17.36 -24.30
N ARG A 298 4.58 -17.03 -25.35
CA ARG A 298 4.54 -17.79 -26.61
C ARG A 298 5.93 -17.85 -27.24
N ILE A 299 6.60 -16.71 -27.37
CA ILE A 299 7.95 -16.55 -27.92
C ILE A 299 8.96 -17.39 -27.14
N ASP A 300 8.96 -17.33 -25.80
CA ASP A 300 9.86 -18.12 -24.94
C ASP A 300 9.64 -19.64 -25.08
N ASN A 301 8.38 -20.07 -25.21
CA ASN A 301 8.03 -21.49 -25.31
C ASN A 301 8.38 -22.12 -26.67
N MET A 302 8.64 -21.33 -27.72
CA MET A 302 9.07 -21.87 -29.02
C MET A 302 10.36 -22.70 -28.92
N ALA A 303 11.21 -22.42 -27.94
CA ALA A 303 12.46 -23.13 -27.71
C ALA A 303 12.28 -24.51 -27.03
N CYS A 304 11.09 -24.87 -26.54
CA CYS A 304 10.92 -26.03 -25.64
C CYS A 304 10.60 -27.36 -26.34
N PHE A 305 10.43 -27.38 -27.66
CA PHE A 305 10.01 -28.59 -28.39
C PHE A 305 11.14 -29.41 -29.04
N SER A 306 12.41 -29.10 -28.77
CA SER A 306 13.51 -29.95 -29.24
C SER A 306 14.46 -30.42 -28.14
N ARG A 307 14.58 -31.76 -28.04
CA ARG A 307 15.65 -32.59 -27.42
C ARG A 307 15.46 -33.06 -25.96
N THR A 308 14.79 -34.20 -25.82
CA THR A 308 15.27 -35.29 -24.94
C THR A 308 15.78 -36.46 -25.77
N THR A 309 17.10 -36.55 -25.93
CA THR A 309 17.82 -37.83 -25.85
C THR A 309 19.12 -37.59 -25.06
N PRO A 310 19.40 -38.33 -23.98
CA PRO A 310 20.58 -38.10 -23.17
C PRO A 310 21.75 -38.94 -23.70
N THR A 311 22.86 -38.29 -24.06
CA THR A 311 24.16 -38.95 -24.09
C THR A 311 25.09 -38.31 -23.07
N LYS A 312 25.39 -39.09 -22.04
CA LYS A 312 26.44 -38.82 -21.05
C LYS A 312 27.80 -38.79 -21.74
N THR A 313 28.62 -37.79 -21.49
CA THR A 313 30.08 -38.02 -21.35
C THR A 313 30.69 -36.94 -20.45
N GLU A 314 31.35 -37.40 -19.38
CA GLU A 314 32.17 -36.61 -18.46
C GLU A 314 33.48 -36.15 -19.12
N ARG A 315 34.03 -35.00 -18.67
CA ARG A 315 35.44 -34.79 -18.22
C ARG A 315 35.64 -33.28 -17.92
N ARG A 316 35.81 -32.90 -16.64
CA ARG A 316 37.05 -32.79 -15.85
C ARG A 316 37.99 -31.62 -16.23
N THR A 317 37.96 -30.60 -15.35
CA THR A 317 39.09 -29.85 -14.74
C THR A 317 40.04 -29.04 -15.63
N LEU A 318 40.28 -27.75 -15.31
CA LEU A 318 41.39 -27.31 -14.44
C LEU A 318 41.43 -25.78 -14.20
N LYS A 319 41.89 -25.44 -13.00
CA LYS A 319 42.19 -24.12 -12.41
C LYS A 319 43.36 -23.39 -13.11
N LYS A 320 43.38 -22.05 -12.98
CA LYS A 320 44.47 -21.20 -12.38
C LYS A 320 44.15 -19.72 -12.64
N HIS A 321 43.94 -18.90 -11.60
CA HIS A 321 44.89 -18.16 -10.74
C HIS A 321 45.52 -16.91 -11.37
N SER A 322 45.19 -15.79 -10.71
CA SER A 322 46.01 -14.62 -10.35
C SER A 322 46.61 -13.74 -11.46
N SER A 323 46.29 -12.44 -11.43
CA SER A 323 47.20 -11.41 -10.89
C SER A 323 46.65 -9.98 -11.15
N THR A 324 46.43 -9.23 -10.08
CA THR A 324 46.61 -7.75 -10.00
C THR A 324 48.09 -7.38 -10.26
N PRO A 325 48.53 -6.11 -10.47
CA PRO A 325 47.94 -4.86 -9.93
C PRO A 325 48.12 -3.57 -10.77
N SER A 326 47.79 -2.46 -10.11
CA SER A 326 48.40 -1.10 -10.18
C SER A 326 47.83 -0.03 -11.11
N THR A 327 46.99 0.82 -10.50
CA THR A 327 47.17 2.26 -10.25
C THR A 327 47.87 3.14 -11.30
N LEU A 328 47.17 4.17 -11.77
CA LEU A 328 47.75 5.51 -11.98
C LEU A 328 46.68 6.60 -11.98
N LYS A 329 46.91 7.58 -11.09
CA LYS A 329 46.17 8.84 -10.93
C LYS A 329 46.38 9.74 -12.16
N LEU A 330 45.39 10.59 -12.45
CA LEU A 330 45.67 11.94 -12.93
C LEU A 330 44.55 12.90 -12.49
N VAL A 331 45.02 14.01 -11.96
CA VAL A 331 44.32 15.17 -11.42
C VAL A 331 43.81 16.03 -12.58
N GLY A 332 42.61 16.60 -12.44
CA GLY A 332 42.09 17.63 -13.32
C GLY A 332 41.10 18.51 -12.56
N ASN A 333 41.60 19.64 -12.09
CA ASN A 333 40.87 20.64 -11.31
C ASN A 333 40.19 21.63 -12.28
N ALA A 334 38.89 21.89 -12.14
CA ALA A 334 38.25 23.09 -12.68
C ALA A 334 36.88 23.34 -12.01
N ASN A 335 36.84 24.35 -11.17
CA ASN A 335 35.68 25.20 -10.85
C ASN A 335 35.81 26.48 -11.72
N PRO A 336 34.83 27.41 -11.89
CA PRO A 336 33.67 27.64 -11.01
C PRO A 336 32.34 28.13 -11.67
N ASN A 337 31.30 28.16 -10.82
CA ASN A 337 30.19 29.13 -10.72
C ASN A 337 29.26 29.44 -11.90
N ALA A 338 27.96 29.25 -11.65
CA ALA A 338 26.93 30.26 -11.94
C ALA A 338 25.76 30.12 -10.95
N ASN A 339 25.47 31.21 -10.24
CA ASN A 339 24.29 31.42 -9.40
C ASN A 339 23.07 31.75 -10.26
N THR A 340 21.89 31.26 -9.89
CA THR A 340 20.62 31.94 -10.15
C THR A 340 19.62 31.65 -9.03
N THR A 341 19.30 32.70 -8.29
CA THR A 341 18.20 32.84 -7.33
C THR A 341 16.87 33.02 -8.06
N SER A 342 15.78 32.43 -7.55
CA SER A 342 14.44 32.98 -7.72
C SER A 342 13.50 32.53 -6.59
N PHE A 343 12.82 33.53 -6.04
CA PHE A 343 11.79 33.52 -5.02
C PHE A 343 10.52 32.74 -5.42
N CYS A 344 9.79 32.21 -4.43
CA CYS A 344 8.31 32.19 -4.40
C CYS A 344 7.82 32.12 -2.94
N GLU A 345 6.95 33.07 -2.60
CA GLU A 345 6.37 33.32 -1.28
C GLU A 345 5.30 32.29 -0.89
N ALA A 346 5.22 32.01 0.41
CA ALA A 346 4.23 31.15 1.04
C ALA A 346 2.92 31.89 1.30
N VAL A 347 1.79 31.20 1.14
CA VAL A 347 0.49 31.63 1.67
C VAL A 347 0.05 30.59 2.68
N GLU A 348 -0.07 31.01 3.93
CA GLU A 348 -0.54 30.22 5.08
C GLU A 348 -2.06 29.98 4.99
N LEU A 349 -2.49 28.78 5.41
CA LEU A 349 -3.86 28.48 5.78
C LEU A 349 -3.84 27.75 7.12
N GLU A 350 -3.99 28.53 8.19
CA GLU A 350 -4.21 28.03 9.55
C GLU A 350 -5.64 27.50 9.73
N SER A 351 -5.75 26.59 10.71
CA SER A 351 -6.92 26.26 11.54
C SER A 351 -7.99 25.33 10.95
N PHE A 352 -8.01 24.08 11.44
CA PHE A 352 -9.19 23.36 11.95
C PHE A 352 -8.73 22.04 12.61
N VAL A 353 -8.26 22.12 13.86
CA VAL A 353 -8.08 20.97 14.76
C VAL A 353 -8.50 21.38 16.17
N ALA A 354 -9.72 21.03 16.55
CA ALA A 354 -10.20 20.84 17.92
C ALA A 354 -11.55 20.11 17.77
N LEU A 355 -11.73 18.89 18.28
CA LEU A 355 -12.02 18.61 19.68
C LEU A 355 -11.58 17.17 20.01
N SER A 356 -10.63 17.03 20.92
CA SER A 356 -10.42 15.79 21.67
C SER A 356 -10.55 16.12 23.15
N GLN A 357 -11.31 15.30 23.86
CA GLN A 357 -11.48 15.36 25.31
C GLN A 357 -10.11 15.51 26.00
N ASN A 358 -10.07 16.31 27.08
CA ASN A 358 -8.90 16.74 27.85
C ASN A 358 -7.90 15.61 28.22
N LEU A 359 -7.17 15.13 27.23
CA LEU A 359 -5.99 14.29 27.33
C LEU A 359 -4.82 15.17 26.93
N GLU A 360 -3.80 15.23 27.80
CA GLU A 360 -2.53 15.90 27.50
C GLU A 360 -2.00 15.35 26.15
N PRO A 361 -1.64 16.20 25.16
CA PRO A 361 -1.30 15.78 23.79
C PRO A 361 -0.07 14.87 23.62
N SER A 362 0.46 14.27 24.70
CA SER A 362 1.74 13.55 24.72
C SER A 362 1.73 12.22 25.49
N SER A 363 0.61 11.78 26.05
CA SER A 363 0.53 10.51 26.78
C SER A 363 0.18 9.32 25.88
N ILE A 364 0.98 8.25 25.94
CA ILE A 364 0.71 6.99 25.22
C ILE A 364 -0.17 6.08 26.08
N LEU A 365 -1.30 5.62 25.52
CA LEU A 365 -2.35 4.88 26.22
C LEU A 365 -2.20 3.34 26.03
N PHE A 366 -2.25 2.56 27.12
CA PHE A 366 -2.15 1.10 27.12
C PHE A 366 -3.22 0.43 27.97
N PHE A 367 -3.64 -0.78 27.61
CA PHE A 367 -4.71 -1.45 28.33
C PHE A 367 -4.23 -2.18 29.59
N PHE A 368 -4.99 -2.07 30.69
CA PHE A 368 -4.71 -2.75 31.94
C PHE A 368 -5.95 -3.00 32.82
N PHE A 369 -6.08 -4.21 33.38
CA PHE A 369 -7.35 -4.69 33.97
C PHE A 369 -7.61 -4.27 35.43
N ARG A 370 -6.60 -3.86 36.22
CA ARG A 370 -6.78 -3.55 37.65
C ARG A 370 -6.72 -2.05 37.94
N LEU A 371 -7.64 -1.57 38.78
CA LEU A 371 -7.58 -0.24 39.37
C LEU A 371 -6.48 -0.21 40.44
N LEU A 372 -5.60 0.80 40.36
CA LEU A 372 -4.47 0.99 41.26
C LEU A 372 -4.68 2.21 42.14
N GLN A 373 -4.06 2.23 43.32
CA GLN A 373 -3.94 3.45 44.13
C GLN A 373 -2.60 4.14 43.80
N PRO A 374 -2.43 5.44 44.06
CA PRO A 374 -1.15 6.14 43.89
C PRO A 374 -0.01 5.44 44.62
N GLY A 375 1.16 5.34 43.99
CA GLY A 375 2.30 4.59 44.52
C GLY A 375 2.17 3.06 44.39
N GLY A 376 1.06 2.55 43.86
CA GLY A 376 0.89 1.16 43.48
C GLY A 376 1.76 0.80 42.28
N ILE A 377 2.43 -0.35 42.37
CA ILE A 377 3.20 -0.92 41.26
C ILE A 377 2.35 -1.99 40.58
N VAL A 378 2.30 -1.95 39.26
CA VAL A 378 1.66 -2.97 38.44
C VAL A 378 2.61 -3.55 37.44
N ARG A 379 2.61 -4.88 37.37
CA ARG A 379 3.40 -5.57 36.39
C ARG A 379 2.60 -5.81 35.11
N VAL A 380 3.02 -5.16 34.03
CA VAL A 380 2.48 -5.37 32.69
C VAL A 380 3.25 -6.50 32.01
N GLN A 381 2.52 -7.47 31.47
CA GLN A 381 3.06 -8.71 30.87
C GLN A 381 2.34 -9.03 29.56
N GLY A 382 2.83 -10.04 28.84
CA GLY A 382 2.22 -10.52 27.60
C GLY A 382 2.30 -9.51 26.45
N ASP A 383 1.22 -9.39 25.68
CA ASP A 383 1.18 -8.59 24.46
C ASP A 383 1.40 -7.10 24.72
N GLU A 384 0.87 -6.56 25.83
CA GLU A 384 1.06 -5.16 26.22
C GLU A 384 2.52 -4.88 26.57
N PHE A 385 3.16 -5.78 27.33
CA PHE A 385 4.59 -5.68 27.62
C PHE A 385 5.44 -5.73 26.33
N TRP A 386 5.09 -6.60 25.39
CA TRP A 386 5.79 -6.71 24.12
C TRP A 386 5.59 -5.46 23.26
N HIS A 387 4.37 -4.94 23.18
CA HIS A 387 4.05 -3.71 22.47
C HIS A 387 4.81 -2.51 23.07
N MET A 388 4.77 -2.34 24.39
CA MET A 388 5.48 -1.27 25.10
C MET A 388 6.99 -1.34 24.88
N THR A 389 7.61 -2.51 24.98
CA THR A 389 9.09 -2.63 25.00
C THR A 389 9.74 -2.96 23.65
N LYS A 390 9.03 -3.61 22.74
CA LYS A 390 9.57 -4.04 21.42
C LYS A 390 9.11 -3.17 20.28
N VAL A 391 7.83 -2.76 20.30
CA VAL A 391 7.25 -1.91 19.25
C VAL A 391 7.52 -0.46 19.55
N LEU A 392 7.06 0.03 20.70
CA LEU A 392 7.21 1.42 21.11
C LEU A 392 8.55 1.71 21.79
N ARG A 393 9.30 0.65 22.13
CA ARG A 393 10.66 0.70 22.69
C ARG A 393 10.78 1.55 23.95
N LEU A 394 9.72 1.59 24.74
CA LEU A 394 9.65 2.32 26.00
C LEU A 394 10.65 1.75 27.01
N ARG A 395 11.25 2.66 27.78
CA ARG A 395 12.33 2.42 28.73
C ARG A 395 11.89 2.84 30.13
N THR A 396 12.70 2.48 31.11
CA THR A 396 12.55 2.98 32.47
C THR A 396 12.53 4.51 32.49
N ASN A 397 11.62 5.09 33.27
CA ASN A 397 11.24 6.51 33.37
C ASN A 397 10.42 7.09 32.22
N ASP A 398 10.01 6.30 31.23
CA ASP A 398 9.03 6.78 30.25
C ASP A 398 7.63 6.88 30.88
N ARG A 399 6.93 7.97 30.55
CA ARG A 399 5.55 8.22 31.00
C ARG A 399 4.57 7.49 30.10
N VAL A 400 3.63 6.79 30.71
CA VAL A 400 2.54 6.10 30.00
C VAL A 400 1.25 6.23 30.79
N GLU A 401 0.13 6.10 30.09
CA GLU A 401 -1.18 6.00 30.71
C GLU A 401 -1.74 4.60 30.51
N LEU A 402 -2.28 4.01 31.58
CA LEU A 402 -2.99 2.74 31.52
C LEU A 402 -4.50 2.99 31.62
N PHE A 403 -5.30 2.32 30.79
CA PHE A 403 -6.75 2.36 30.86
C PHE A 403 -7.36 0.96 30.98
N ASN A 404 -8.53 0.84 31.62
CA ASN A 404 -9.14 -0.47 31.94
C ASN A 404 -10.33 -0.88 31.08
N GLY A 405 -10.59 -0.15 29.99
CA GLY A 405 -11.75 -0.38 29.12
C GLY A 405 -13.10 -0.07 29.76
N LYS A 406 -13.12 0.46 30.99
CA LYS A 406 -14.32 0.85 31.75
C LYS A 406 -14.26 2.31 32.19
N GLY A 407 -13.50 3.14 31.48
CA GLY A 407 -13.32 4.56 31.78
C GLY A 407 -12.27 4.89 32.84
N GLY A 408 -11.68 3.89 33.50
CA GLY A 408 -10.57 4.12 34.42
C GLY A 408 -9.28 4.38 33.67
N LEU A 409 -8.61 5.47 34.00
CA LEU A 409 -7.36 5.95 33.41
C LEU A 409 -6.36 6.24 34.54
N ILE A 410 -5.11 5.80 34.40
CA ILE A 410 -4.07 6.10 35.38
C ILE A 410 -2.75 6.42 34.70
N GLN A 411 -2.14 7.54 35.10
CA GLN A 411 -0.84 7.96 34.59
C GLN A 411 0.29 7.46 35.49
N GLY A 412 1.40 7.07 34.88
CA GLY A 412 2.54 6.57 35.61
C GLY A 412 3.81 6.46 34.79
N LEU A 413 4.83 5.86 35.40
CA LEU A 413 6.16 5.68 34.80
C LEU A 413 6.51 4.20 34.74
N ILE A 414 7.30 3.82 33.75
CA ILE A 414 7.95 2.51 33.76
C ILE A 414 9.09 2.53 34.78
N GLN A 415 8.98 1.76 35.86
CA GLN A 415 9.97 1.71 36.93
C GLN A 415 11.10 0.72 36.62
N SER A 416 10.76 -0.47 36.12
CA SER A 416 11.71 -1.52 35.77
C SER A 416 11.22 -2.35 34.58
N VAL A 417 12.16 -2.89 33.81
CA VAL A 417 11.88 -3.78 32.68
C VAL A 417 12.81 -4.99 32.78
N ASP A 418 12.27 -6.19 32.74
CA ASP A 418 13.05 -7.43 32.68
C ASP A 418 12.52 -8.36 31.56
N ARG A 419 12.93 -9.64 31.57
CA ARG A 419 12.55 -10.60 30.53
C ARG A 419 11.09 -11.08 30.62
N SER A 420 10.45 -10.94 31.77
CA SER A 420 9.09 -11.44 32.05
C SER A 420 8.03 -10.35 32.18
N GLY A 421 8.39 -9.08 32.13
CA GLY A 421 7.44 -7.97 32.23
C GLY A 421 8.10 -6.63 32.51
N LEU A 422 7.28 -5.58 32.54
CA LEU A 422 7.67 -4.26 33.04
C LEU A 422 6.81 -3.88 34.24
N ASP A 423 7.40 -3.17 35.18
CA ASP A 423 6.73 -2.65 36.36
C ASP A 423 6.38 -1.18 36.11
N PHE A 424 5.10 -0.87 36.18
CA PHE A 424 4.51 0.45 36.04
C PHE A 424 4.20 1.01 37.43
N LEU A 425 4.71 2.21 37.72
CA LEU A 425 4.46 2.94 38.95
C LEU A 425 3.39 4.01 38.71
N ALA A 426 2.25 3.89 39.39
CA ALA A 426 1.20 4.88 39.38
C ALA A 426 1.64 6.19 40.06
N LEU A 427 1.59 7.31 39.34
CA LEU A 427 1.97 8.63 39.86
C LEU A 427 0.79 9.40 40.47
N GLU A 428 -0.41 9.20 39.94
CA GLU A 428 -1.63 9.92 40.31
C GLU A 428 -2.75 8.96 40.69
N ASP A 429 -3.81 9.51 41.29
CA ASP A 429 -5.06 8.78 41.50
C ASP A 429 -5.69 8.40 40.14
N PRO A 430 -6.34 7.22 40.03
CA PRO A 430 -7.08 6.87 38.82
C PRO A 430 -8.15 7.91 38.52
N LYS A 431 -8.10 8.45 37.30
CA LYS A 431 -9.15 9.28 36.74
C LYS A 431 -10.25 8.35 36.22
N SER A 432 -11.49 8.59 36.61
CA SER A 432 -12.64 7.91 36.03
C SER A 432 -13.28 8.83 35.01
N VAL A 433 -13.13 8.52 33.73
CA VAL A 433 -13.82 9.18 32.64
C VAL A 433 -15.18 8.53 32.49
N LEU A 434 -16.25 9.31 32.37
CA LEU A 434 -17.59 8.78 32.11
C LEU A 434 -17.75 8.40 30.63
N PRO A 435 -18.63 7.44 30.29
CA PRO A 435 -18.97 7.15 28.90
C PRO A 435 -19.51 8.39 28.19
N GLN A 436 -19.33 8.46 26.86
CA GLN A 436 -19.95 9.52 26.05
C GLN A 436 -21.47 9.51 26.23
N SER A 437 -22.11 10.69 26.13
CA SER A 437 -23.56 10.84 26.24
C SER A 437 -24.32 10.08 25.14
N THR A 438 -23.68 9.89 23.99
CA THR A 438 -24.26 9.17 22.86
C THR A 438 -24.21 7.65 23.05
N GLN A 439 -25.36 6.98 23.03
CA GLN A 439 -25.51 5.55 23.32
C GLN A 439 -26.32 4.81 22.25
N TRP A 440 -25.66 4.35 21.18
CA TRP A 440 -26.30 3.57 20.11
C TRP A 440 -26.01 2.07 20.25
N HIS A 441 -27.08 1.28 20.33
CA HIS A 441 -27.02 -0.18 20.45
C HIS A 441 -27.37 -0.85 19.12
N VAL A 442 -26.43 -1.62 18.58
CA VAL A 442 -26.54 -2.24 17.26
C VAL A 442 -26.99 -3.69 17.35
N PHE A 443 -28.04 -4.04 16.63
CA PHE A 443 -28.53 -5.40 16.40
C PHE A 443 -28.38 -5.70 14.92
N ALA A 444 -27.45 -6.59 14.56
CA ALA A 444 -27.13 -6.85 13.16
C ALA A 444 -27.10 -8.35 12.86
N ALA A 445 -27.74 -8.74 11.76
CA ALA A 445 -27.88 -10.15 11.37
C ALA A 445 -26.66 -10.69 10.61
N PHE A 446 -25.48 -10.64 11.23
CA PHE A 446 -24.20 -10.98 10.59
C PHE A 446 -23.72 -12.42 10.82
N GLY A 447 -24.57 -13.30 11.35
CA GLY A 447 -24.20 -14.69 11.67
C GLY A 447 -23.69 -15.50 10.47
N THR A 448 -24.18 -15.21 9.27
CA THR A 448 -23.81 -15.91 8.03
C THR A 448 -22.63 -15.28 7.28
N LEU A 449 -22.08 -14.13 7.74
CA LEU A 449 -20.97 -13.47 7.05
C LEU A 449 -19.72 -14.35 7.00
N LYS A 450 -19.13 -14.50 5.81
CA LYS A 450 -17.91 -15.28 5.56
C LYS A 450 -16.69 -14.38 5.36
N GLY A 451 -15.50 -14.97 5.40
CA GLY A 451 -14.25 -14.29 4.99
C GLY A 451 -13.82 -13.13 5.90
N GLY A 452 -14.04 -13.23 7.21
CA GLY A 452 -13.59 -12.22 8.19
C GLY A 452 -14.44 -10.95 8.26
N ARG A 453 -15.55 -10.86 7.52
CA ARG A 453 -16.39 -9.64 7.49
C ARG A 453 -17.10 -9.31 8.80
N ALA A 454 -17.38 -10.31 9.65
CA ALA A 454 -17.90 -10.04 10.98
C ALA A 454 -16.84 -9.41 11.90
N ASP A 455 -15.58 -9.82 11.76
CA ASP A 455 -14.47 -9.18 12.47
C ASP A 455 -14.40 -7.70 12.06
N TRP A 456 -14.45 -7.44 10.75
CA TRP A 456 -14.47 -6.08 10.22
C TRP A 456 -15.66 -5.26 10.71
N LEU A 457 -16.86 -5.85 10.77
CA LEU A 457 -18.04 -5.18 11.32
C LEU A 457 -17.86 -4.82 12.80
N VAL A 458 -17.36 -5.75 13.62
CA VAL A 458 -17.09 -5.51 15.05
C VAL A 458 -16.05 -4.41 15.22
N GLU A 459 -14.96 -4.45 14.45
CA GLU A 459 -13.92 -3.43 14.41
C GLU A 459 -14.54 -2.05 14.13
N LYS A 460 -15.35 -1.91 13.05
CA LYS A 460 -15.94 -0.63 12.68
C LYS A 460 -17.02 -0.14 13.64
N CYS A 461 -17.84 -1.02 14.22
CA CYS A 461 -18.77 -0.61 15.27
C CYS A 461 -18.04 -0.07 16.50
N THR A 462 -16.90 -0.69 16.87
CA THR A 462 -16.07 -0.25 17.99
C THR A 462 -15.45 1.13 17.73
N GLU A 463 -14.85 1.31 16.55
CA GLU A 463 -14.24 2.58 16.14
C GLU A 463 -15.25 3.71 16.04
N LEU A 464 -16.45 3.44 15.50
CA LEU A 464 -17.44 4.48 15.20
C LEU A 464 -18.18 5.01 16.42
N GLY A 465 -18.15 4.32 17.55
CA GLY A 465 -18.89 4.82 18.70
C GLY A 465 -19.82 3.85 19.39
N ALA A 466 -20.11 2.68 18.84
CA ALA A 466 -21.25 1.88 19.30
C ALA A 466 -21.12 1.50 20.78
N SER A 467 -22.24 1.57 21.50
CA SER A 467 -22.32 1.19 22.90
C SER A 467 -22.36 -0.32 23.05
N SER A 468 -23.11 -0.98 22.17
CA SER A 468 -23.10 -2.43 22.09
C SER A 468 -23.33 -2.92 20.67
N LEU A 469 -22.88 -4.15 20.42
CA LEU A 469 -23.21 -4.91 19.23
C LEU A 469 -23.75 -6.28 19.63
N THR A 470 -24.92 -6.61 19.13
CA THR A 470 -25.62 -7.87 19.38
C THR A 470 -25.81 -8.62 18.06
N PRO A 471 -25.30 -9.85 17.91
CA PRO A 471 -25.64 -10.69 16.77
C PRO A 471 -27.13 -10.99 16.75
N LEU A 472 -27.83 -10.60 15.69
CA LEU A 472 -29.26 -10.85 15.52
C LEU A 472 -29.50 -12.14 14.72
N LEU A 473 -30.23 -13.07 15.31
CA LEU A 473 -30.69 -14.30 14.67
C LEU A 473 -32.04 -14.03 13.99
N THR A 474 -32.06 -14.20 12.67
CA THR A 474 -33.25 -14.03 11.83
C THR A 474 -33.56 -15.33 11.11
N GLU A 475 -34.73 -15.43 10.47
CA GLU A 475 -35.10 -16.63 9.72
C GLU A 475 -34.06 -16.97 8.62
N ARG A 476 -33.48 -15.93 8.02
CA ARG A 476 -32.46 -16.03 6.96
C ARG A 476 -31.02 -16.02 7.50
N SER A 477 -30.82 -15.90 8.81
CA SER A 477 -29.53 -15.91 9.50
C SER A 477 -29.65 -16.59 10.88
N PRO A 478 -29.92 -17.91 10.92
CA PRO A 478 -30.43 -18.56 12.14
C PRO A 478 -29.35 -18.95 13.16
N THR A 479 -28.06 -18.89 12.80
CA THR A 479 -26.98 -19.37 13.68
C THR A 479 -25.76 -18.43 13.69
N VAL A 480 -25.16 -18.31 14.88
CA VAL A 480 -23.84 -17.73 15.12
C VAL A 480 -23.08 -18.75 15.97
N SER A 481 -21.96 -19.29 15.49
CA SER A 481 -21.20 -20.30 16.25
C SER A 481 -20.57 -19.69 17.52
N GLU A 482 -20.69 -20.34 18.68
CA GLU A 482 -20.15 -19.86 19.97
C GLU A 482 -18.64 -19.58 19.94
N ASN A 483 -17.83 -20.44 19.28
CA ASN A 483 -16.38 -20.24 19.10
C ASN A 483 -16.01 -18.93 18.37
N ARG A 484 -16.98 -18.24 17.77
CA ARG A 484 -16.79 -16.95 17.10
C ARG A 484 -16.81 -15.79 18.09
N LEU A 485 -17.51 -15.89 19.21
CA LEU A 485 -17.70 -14.75 20.12
C LEU A 485 -16.38 -14.35 20.79
N ASP A 486 -15.57 -15.30 21.24
CA ASP A 486 -14.23 -15.03 21.80
C ASP A 486 -13.28 -14.37 20.79
N ARG A 487 -13.43 -14.70 19.51
CA ARG A 487 -12.68 -14.07 18.43
C ARG A 487 -13.14 -12.63 18.24
N LEU A 488 -14.44 -12.39 18.18
CA LEU A 488 -15.01 -11.05 18.04
C LEU A 488 -14.69 -10.17 19.25
N GLN A 489 -14.67 -10.73 20.46
CA GLN A 489 -14.25 -10.03 21.67
C GLN A 489 -12.80 -9.55 21.58
N ARG A 490 -11.89 -10.38 21.04
CA ARG A 490 -10.50 -9.99 20.80
C ARG A 490 -10.39 -8.88 19.76
N VAL A 491 -11.21 -8.92 18.70
CA VAL A 491 -11.25 -7.87 17.68
C VAL A 491 -11.74 -6.55 18.26
N ASN A 492 -12.82 -6.57 19.04
CA ASN A 492 -13.34 -5.40 19.77
C ASN A 492 -12.27 -4.79 20.68
N MET A 493 -11.61 -5.62 21.51
CA MET A 493 -10.53 -5.15 22.40
C MET A 493 -9.36 -4.54 21.61
N ALA A 494 -8.96 -5.13 20.48
CA ALA A 494 -7.90 -4.59 19.64
C ALA A 494 -8.29 -3.24 18.99
N ALA A 495 -9.53 -3.14 18.49
CA ALA A 495 -10.06 -1.92 17.89
C ALA A 495 -10.17 -0.79 18.92
N ALA A 496 -10.71 -1.08 20.12
CA ALA A 496 -10.81 -0.12 21.21
C ALA A 496 -9.44 0.47 21.60
N LYS A 497 -8.38 -0.35 21.61
CA LYS A 497 -7.00 0.10 21.84
C LYS A 497 -6.51 1.03 20.72
N GLN A 498 -6.73 0.67 19.46
CA GLN A 498 -6.27 1.46 18.33
C GLN A 498 -6.96 2.82 18.23
N CYS A 499 -8.26 2.88 18.48
CA CYS A 499 -9.00 4.15 18.48
C CYS A 499 -8.98 4.88 19.84
N GLN A 500 -8.18 4.39 20.80
CA GLN A 500 -8.02 4.98 22.14
C GLN A 500 -9.36 5.16 22.89
N ARG A 501 -10.28 4.22 22.68
CA ARG A 501 -11.60 4.25 23.31
C ARG A 501 -11.52 3.75 24.75
N LEU A 502 -11.72 4.65 25.71
CA LEU A 502 -11.64 4.36 27.15
C LEU A 502 -12.72 3.38 27.66
N HIS A 503 -13.85 3.29 26.95
CA HIS A 503 -14.96 2.39 27.26
C HIS A 503 -15.14 1.38 26.12
N GLU A 504 -14.90 0.11 26.40
CA GLU A 504 -15.09 -0.95 25.41
C GLU A 504 -16.56 -1.04 24.96
N MET A 505 -16.78 -1.30 23.68
CA MET A 505 -18.11 -1.64 23.18
C MET A 505 -18.56 -2.97 23.82
N ILE A 506 -19.80 -3.08 24.24
CA ILE A 506 -20.34 -4.32 24.82
C ILE A 506 -20.72 -5.26 23.67
N LEU A 507 -20.10 -6.44 23.60
CA LEU A 507 -20.51 -7.49 22.67
C LEU A 507 -21.48 -8.44 23.38
N ASN A 508 -22.76 -8.38 23.00
CA ASN A 508 -23.81 -9.18 23.62
C ASN A 508 -23.89 -10.60 23.02
N PRO A 509 -24.44 -11.58 23.76
CA PRO A 509 -24.76 -12.89 23.19
C PRO A 509 -25.80 -12.76 22.06
N PRO A 510 -25.84 -13.72 21.11
CA PRO A 510 -26.83 -13.70 20.04
C PRO A 510 -28.27 -13.67 20.57
N THR A 511 -29.14 -12.88 19.96
CA THR A 511 -30.58 -12.81 20.29
C THR A 511 -31.43 -13.02 19.05
N ASN A 512 -32.68 -13.46 19.21
CA ASN A 512 -33.64 -13.56 18.10
C ASN A 512 -34.59 -12.35 18.09
N ILE A 513 -35.44 -12.25 17.06
CA ILE A 513 -36.43 -11.17 16.92
C ILE A 513 -37.32 -11.03 18.16
N ASN A 514 -37.86 -12.14 18.68
CA ASN A 514 -38.72 -12.12 19.88
C ASN A 514 -38.01 -11.55 21.12
N GLY A 515 -36.71 -11.83 21.27
CA GLY A 515 -35.89 -11.27 22.35
C GLY A 515 -35.56 -9.78 22.16
N LEU A 516 -35.65 -9.27 20.93
CA LEU A 516 -35.42 -7.86 20.59
C LEU A 516 -36.69 -7.00 20.78
N LEU A 517 -37.90 -7.56 20.55
CA LEU A 517 -39.16 -6.78 20.60
C LEU A 517 -39.35 -5.96 21.90
N PRO A 518 -39.08 -6.48 23.11
CA PRO A 518 -39.24 -5.68 24.33
C PRO A 518 -38.30 -4.47 24.38
N LEU A 519 -37.06 -4.64 23.89
CA LEU A 519 -36.06 -3.56 23.85
C LEU A 519 -36.49 -2.47 22.86
N VAL A 520 -37.09 -2.85 21.73
CA VAL A 520 -37.63 -1.91 20.75
C VAL A 520 -38.78 -1.11 21.36
N ALA A 521 -39.71 -1.77 22.07
CA ALA A 521 -40.85 -1.12 22.70
C ALA A 521 -40.47 -0.16 23.84
N GLU A 522 -39.37 -0.43 24.55
CA GLU A 522 -38.86 0.43 25.62
C GLU A 522 -37.95 1.55 25.11
N SER A 523 -37.44 1.44 23.88
CA SER A 523 -36.55 2.44 23.30
C SER A 523 -37.32 3.68 22.83
N LYS A 524 -36.77 4.86 23.10
CA LYS A 524 -37.28 6.13 22.55
C LYS A 524 -37.15 6.20 21.03
N LEU A 525 -36.10 5.56 20.50
CA LEU A 525 -35.80 5.54 19.07
C LEU A 525 -35.23 4.18 18.69
N ALA A 526 -35.89 3.51 17.74
CA ALA A 526 -35.44 2.24 17.18
C ALA A 526 -35.55 2.32 15.66
N LEU A 527 -34.44 2.22 14.96
CA LEU A 527 -34.37 2.36 13.51
C LEU A 527 -34.15 0.99 12.87
N LEU A 528 -35.08 0.62 11.99
CA LEU A 528 -35.09 -0.64 11.26
C LEU A 528 -34.65 -0.40 9.82
N ALA A 529 -33.45 -0.86 9.44
CA ALA A 529 -32.95 -0.72 8.08
C ALA A 529 -33.60 -1.75 7.14
N VAL A 530 -34.37 -1.27 6.15
CA VAL A 530 -35.08 -2.07 5.14
C VAL A 530 -34.99 -1.41 3.76
N ALA A 531 -35.03 -2.21 2.69
CA ALA A 531 -34.80 -1.73 1.32
C ALA A 531 -35.79 -0.65 0.81
N GLU A 532 -36.99 -0.54 1.42
CA GLU A 532 -38.05 0.42 1.05
C GLU A 532 -38.43 1.38 2.20
N GLY A 533 -37.54 1.54 3.18
CA GLY A 533 -37.78 2.43 4.32
C GLY A 533 -37.70 3.91 3.94
N THR A 534 -38.25 4.77 4.80
CA THR A 534 -38.14 6.22 4.65
C THR A 534 -36.67 6.65 4.63
N PRO A 535 -36.22 7.54 3.72
CA PRO A 535 -34.82 7.97 3.70
C PRO A 535 -34.35 8.42 5.10
N LEU A 536 -33.23 7.87 5.55
CA LEU A 536 -32.75 8.01 6.93
C LEU A 536 -32.74 9.47 7.42
N VAL A 537 -32.17 10.38 6.63
CA VAL A 537 -32.08 11.81 7.00
C VAL A 537 -33.47 12.43 7.20
N SER A 538 -34.45 12.05 6.39
CA SER A 538 -35.84 12.52 6.53
C SER A 538 -36.48 11.99 7.81
N ALA A 539 -36.28 10.70 8.13
CA ALA A 539 -36.76 10.10 9.37
C ALA A 539 -36.14 10.75 10.61
N LEU A 540 -34.84 11.08 10.57
CA LEU A 540 -34.14 11.77 11.65
C LEU A 540 -34.59 13.22 11.82
N THR A 541 -34.87 13.94 10.73
CA THR A 541 -35.35 15.33 10.79
C THR A 541 -36.73 15.44 11.43
N SER A 542 -37.54 14.37 11.33
CA SER A 542 -38.86 14.28 11.98
C SER A 542 -38.80 13.75 13.41
N SER A 543 -37.64 13.24 13.82
CA SER A 543 -37.39 12.72 15.17
C SER A 543 -36.80 13.84 16.05
N GLY A 544 -37.14 13.85 17.35
CA GLY A 544 -36.58 14.82 18.31
C GLY A 544 -35.08 14.61 18.56
N THR A 545 -34.49 15.44 19.43
CA THR A 545 -33.08 15.33 19.83
C THR A 545 -32.87 14.07 20.68
N GLU A 546 -32.27 13.02 20.10
CA GLU A 546 -31.96 11.79 20.82
C GLU A 546 -30.46 11.47 20.71
N SER A 547 -29.85 11.21 21.86
CA SER A 547 -28.47 10.75 21.95
C SER A 547 -28.38 9.23 22.12
N SER A 548 -29.50 8.52 22.29
CA SER A 548 -29.50 7.07 22.50
C SER A 548 -30.60 6.36 21.71
N GLY A 549 -30.34 5.15 21.25
CA GLY A 549 -31.34 4.35 20.57
C GLY A 549 -30.84 3.02 20.03
N LEU A 550 -31.72 2.33 19.32
CA LEU A 550 -31.46 1.03 18.73
C LEU A 550 -31.31 1.13 17.21
N ILE A 551 -30.37 0.36 16.69
CA ILE A 551 -30.16 0.17 15.25
C ILE A 551 -30.40 -1.30 14.94
N VAL A 552 -31.30 -1.61 14.02
CA VAL A 552 -31.67 -2.99 13.66
C VAL A 552 -31.42 -3.20 12.16
N VAL A 553 -30.49 -4.10 11.83
CA VAL A 553 -30.03 -4.36 10.45
C VAL A 553 -30.15 -5.83 10.08
N GLY A 554 -30.85 -6.09 8.98
CA GLY A 554 -31.16 -7.43 8.49
C GLY A 554 -30.02 -8.10 7.72
N PRO A 555 -30.20 -9.39 7.35
CA PRO A 555 -29.22 -10.15 6.58
C PRO A 555 -29.21 -9.73 5.10
N GLU A 556 -28.29 -10.26 4.28
CA GLU A 556 -28.19 -9.92 2.84
C GLU A 556 -29.51 -10.10 2.05
N GLY A 557 -30.38 -11.02 2.49
CA GLY A 557 -31.71 -11.23 1.92
C GLY A 557 -32.77 -10.19 2.30
N ASP A 558 -32.47 -9.27 3.22
CA ASP A 558 -33.41 -8.44 3.98
C ASP A 558 -34.29 -9.27 4.93
N PHE A 559 -34.98 -8.60 5.85
CA PHE A 559 -35.99 -9.18 6.74
C PHE A 559 -37.17 -9.77 5.94
N THR A 560 -37.86 -10.73 6.53
CA THR A 560 -39.16 -11.17 6.02
C THR A 560 -40.24 -10.14 6.36
N GLU A 561 -41.35 -10.10 5.61
CA GLU A 561 -42.48 -9.23 5.91
C GLU A 561 -43.00 -9.43 7.34
N LYS A 562 -42.99 -10.68 7.81
CA LYS A 562 -43.37 -11.01 9.18
C LYS A 562 -42.45 -10.32 10.21
N GLU A 563 -41.13 -10.45 10.06
CA GLU A 563 -40.16 -9.84 10.97
C GLU A 563 -40.24 -8.31 10.96
N VAL A 564 -40.42 -7.70 9.77
CA VAL A 564 -40.63 -6.25 9.65
C VAL A 564 -41.90 -5.83 10.39
N ASN A 565 -43.03 -6.52 10.18
CA ASN A 565 -44.29 -6.20 10.83
C ASN A 565 -44.20 -6.32 12.36
N GLU A 566 -43.55 -7.36 12.88
CA GLU A 566 -43.36 -7.54 14.33
C GLU A 566 -42.53 -6.40 14.94
N LEU A 567 -41.42 -6.01 14.31
CA LEU A 567 -40.56 -4.91 14.78
C LEU A 567 -41.25 -3.55 14.68
N MET A 568 -41.99 -3.29 13.60
CA MET A 568 -42.76 -2.05 13.42
C MET A 568 -43.91 -1.96 14.45
N GLN A 569 -44.61 -3.06 14.74
CA GLN A 569 -45.63 -3.11 15.79
C GLN A 569 -45.06 -2.86 17.19
N ALA A 570 -43.82 -3.26 17.43
CA ALA A 570 -43.11 -2.95 18.66
C ALA A 570 -42.63 -1.49 18.75
N GLY A 571 -42.75 -0.69 17.68
CA GLY A 571 -42.40 0.74 17.69
C GLY A 571 -41.14 1.12 16.91
N ALA A 572 -40.56 0.19 16.13
CA ALA A 572 -39.46 0.55 15.24
C ALA A 572 -39.91 1.46 14.09
N ILE A 573 -39.01 2.30 13.61
CA ILE A 573 -39.19 3.17 12.44
C ILE A 573 -38.38 2.60 11.28
N SER A 574 -39.05 2.26 10.18
CA SER A 574 -38.39 1.76 8.97
C SER A 574 -37.61 2.88 8.26
N VAL A 575 -36.32 2.65 8.02
CA VAL A 575 -35.44 3.60 7.34
C VAL A 575 -34.72 2.98 6.15
N GLY A 576 -34.51 3.78 5.10
CA GLY A 576 -33.79 3.44 3.89
C GLY A 576 -32.45 4.16 3.81
N LEU A 577 -31.41 3.46 3.34
CA LEU A 577 -30.03 3.96 3.20
C LEU A 577 -29.65 4.30 1.75
N GLY A 578 -30.65 4.61 0.93
CA GLY A 578 -30.50 4.88 -0.50
C GLY A 578 -31.13 3.80 -1.39
N PRO A 579 -31.00 3.93 -2.72
CA PRO A 579 -31.72 3.09 -3.68
C PRO A 579 -31.11 1.70 -3.88
N HIS A 580 -29.95 1.42 -3.31
CA HIS A 580 -29.22 0.17 -3.50
C HIS A 580 -29.36 -0.75 -2.29
N ARG A 581 -29.49 -2.06 -2.54
CA ARG A 581 -29.44 -3.08 -1.49
C ARG A 581 -28.02 -3.18 -0.94
N LEU A 582 -27.83 -2.74 0.30
CA LEU A 582 -26.55 -2.80 1.00
C LEU A 582 -26.38 -4.15 1.71
N ARG A 583 -25.14 -4.61 1.82
CA ARG A 583 -24.81 -5.73 2.71
C ARG A 583 -24.95 -5.31 4.16
N VAL A 584 -25.20 -6.28 5.06
CA VAL A 584 -25.38 -6.04 6.49
C VAL A 584 -24.22 -5.23 7.10
N GLU A 585 -22.97 -5.52 6.74
CA GLU A 585 -21.81 -4.79 7.25
C GLU A 585 -21.78 -3.33 6.77
N THR A 586 -22.12 -3.09 5.51
CA THR A 586 -22.15 -1.75 4.92
C THR A 586 -23.31 -0.92 5.46
N ALA A 587 -24.51 -1.51 5.54
CA ALA A 587 -25.70 -0.87 6.08
C ALA A 587 -25.51 -0.47 7.54
N THR A 588 -24.94 -1.37 8.35
CA THR A 588 -24.68 -1.11 9.76
C THR A 588 -23.71 0.06 9.96
N VAL A 589 -22.59 0.06 9.24
CA VAL A 589 -21.59 1.14 9.32
C VAL A 589 -22.15 2.48 8.85
N ALA A 590 -22.86 2.50 7.72
CA ALA A 590 -23.46 3.72 7.19
C ALA A 590 -24.49 4.33 8.16
N LEU A 591 -25.37 3.48 8.70
CA LEU A 591 -26.41 3.91 9.64
C LEU A 591 -25.79 4.40 10.96
N LEU A 592 -24.87 3.64 11.55
CA LEU A 592 -24.19 4.01 12.79
C LEU A 592 -23.40 5.30 12.64
N ALA A 593 -22.60 5.45 11.60
CA ALA A 593 -21.80 6.66 11.37
C ALA A 593 -22.70 7.90 11.23
N THR A 594 -23.81 7.78 10.49
CA THR A 594 -24.77 8.87 10.33
C THR A 594 -25.40 9.26 11.66
N LEU A 595 -25.79 8.29 12.48
CA LEU A 595 -26.41 8.56 13.78
C LEU A 595 -25.44 9.14 14.80
N MET A 596 -24.17 8.72 14.78
CA MET A 596 -23.13 9.30 15.61
C MET A 596 -22.90 10.78 15.27
N LEU A 597 -22.77 11.12 13.99
CA LEU A 597 -22.65 12.50 13.54
C LEU A 597 -23.91 13.33 13.84
N TRP A 598 -25.08 12.74 13.67
CA TRP A 598 -26.35 13.39 13.98
C TRP A 598 -26.47 13.69 15.49
N SER A 599 -26.24 12.72 16.36
CA SER A 599 -26.25 12.93 17.81
C SER A 599 -25.17 13.92 18.27
N ASP A 600 -23.99 13.92 17.64
CA ASP A 600 -22.92 14.87 17.94
C ASP A 600 -23.31 16.31 17.56
N SER A 601 -23.96 16.51 16.41
CA SER A 601 -24.47 17.83 16.00
C SER A 601 -25.54 18.41 16.94
N GLN A 602 -26.19 17.56 17.73
CA GLN A 602 -27.20 17.98 18.71
C GLN A 602 -26.54 18.42 20.03
N ASN A 603 -25.38 17.85 20.39
CA ASN A 603 -24.67 18.17 21.63
C ASN A 603 -24.02 19.58 21.60
N THR A 604 -23.83 20.17 20.42
CA THR A 604 -23.26 21.53 20.27
C THR A 604 -24.25 22.67 20.52
N CYS A 605 -25.54 22.37 20.73
CA CYS A 605 -26.59 23.38 20.89
C CYS A 605 -26.91 23.75 22.36
N ASP A 606 -26.32 23.06 23.34
CA ASP A 606 -26.61 23.24 24.78
C ASP A 606 -25.47 23.91 25.59
N THR A 607 -24.53 24.62 24.93
CA THR A 607 -23.51 25.45 25.60
C THR A 607 -23.68 26.94 25.36
#